data_AF-A0A327Q7A9-F1
#
_entry.id   AF-A0A327Q7A9-F1
#
_cell.length_a   1.000
_cell.length_b   1.000
_cell.length_c   1.000
_cell.angle_alpha   90.00
_cell.angle_beta   90.00
_cell.angle_gamma   90.00
#
_symmetry.space_group_name_H-M   'P 1'
#
loop_
_entity.id
_entity.type
_entity.pdbx_description
1 polymer ?
#
loop_
_entity_poly.entity_id
_entity_poly.type
_entity_poly.pdbx_seq_one_letter_code
_entity_poly.pdbx_strand_id
1 'polypeptide(L)' 'MKKIALITGILGVALAVLAYFADLNSWMSTEKVLTIGFIGYVMGITAVAYFLLTLIYKWSQ' A
#
# COMPACT_ATOMS: atom_id res chain seq x y z
N MET A 1 6.72 -15.75 0.33
CA MET A 1 6.29 -14.75 -0.65
C MET A 1 4.83 -14.31 -0.46
N LYS A 2 3.82 -15.18 -0.60
CA LYS A 2 2.39 -14.80 -0.43
C LYS A 2 2.01 -14.12 0.89
N LYS A 3 2.45 -14.65 2.04
CA LYS A 3 2.15 -14.04 3.36
C LYS A 3 2.75 -12.65 3.51
N ILE A 4 3.97 -12.46 3.02
CA ILE A 4 4.67 -11.17 3.05
C ILE A 4 3.90 -10.19 2.17
N ALA A 5 3.60 -10.52 0.92
CA ALA A 5 2.83 -9.66 0.03
C ALA A 5 1.46 -9.27 0.60
N LEU A 6 0.80 -10.17 1.32
CA LEU A 6 -0.47 -9.89 1.98
C LEU A 6 -0.31 -8.87 3.12
N ILE A 7 0.69 -9.05 3.98
CA ILE A 7 1.01 -8.10 5.07
C ILE A 7 1.43 -6.75 4.49
N THR A 8 2.29 -6.74 3.47
CA THR A 8 2.75 -5.53 2.77
C THR A 8 1.57 -4.78 2.13
N GLY A 9 0.61 -5.50 1.55
CA GLY A 9 -0.60 -4.92 0.97
C GLY A 9 -1.50 -4.29 2.03
N ILE A 10 -1.76 -4.97 3.15
CA ILE A 10 -2.57 -4.45 4.25
C ILE A 10 -1.91 -3.20 4.86
N LEU A 11 -0.60 -3.27 5.13
CA LEU A 11 0.16 -2.11 5.62
C LEU A 11 0.13 -0.95 4.64
N GLY A 12 0.29 -1.23 3.34
CA GLY A 12 0.22 -0.21 2.29
C GLY A 12 -1.12 0.53 2.28
N VAL A 13 -2.24 -0.20 2.38
CA VAL A 13 -3.58 0.39 2.48
C VAL A 13 -3.74 1.20 3.76
N ALA A 14 -3.31 0.66 4.91
CA ALA A 14 -3.42 1.37 6.19
C ALA A 14 -2.65 2.70 6.18
N LEU A 15 -1.43 2.72 5.64
CA LEU A 15 -0.61 3.93 5.51
C LEU A 15 -1.22 4.94 4.53
N ALA A 16 -1.78 4.48 3.41
CA ALA A 16 -2.47 5.36 2.46
C ALA A 16 -3.72 6.01 3.08
N VAL A 17 -4.49 5.24 3.85
CA VAL A 17 -5.67 5.74 4.58
C VAL A 17 -5.25 6.75 5.65
N LEU A 18 -4.22 6.46 6.44
CA LEU A 18 -3.70 7.40 7.45
C LEU A 18 -3.25 8.73 6.82
N ALA A 19 -2.61 8.67 5.66
CA ALA A 19 -2.20 9.87 4.95
C ALA A 19 -3.38 10.70 4.44
N TYR A 20 -4.41 10.04 3.92
CA TYR A 20 -5.64 10.69 3.52
C TYR A 20 -6.33 11.39 4.71
N PHE A 21 -6.41 10.73 5.86
CA PHE A 21 -6.98 11.34 7.07
C PHE A 21 -6.17 12.52 7.61
N ALA A 22 -4.85 12.46 7.55
CA ALA A 22 -3.99 13.55 7.99
C ALA A 22 -4.11 14.79 7.10
N ASP A 23 -4.31 14.59 5.79
CA ASP A 23 -4.60 15.66 4.84
C ASP A 23 -5.96 16.31 5.13
N LEU A 24 -7.00 15.51 5.32
CA LEU A 24 -8.36 16.00 5.64
C LEU A 24 -8.44 16.79 6.95
N ASN A 25 -7.62 16.45 7.95
CA ASN A 25 -7.62 17.10 9.26
C ASN A 25 -6.56 18.19 9.39
N SER A 26 -5.90 18.60 8.29
CA SER A 26 -4.86 19.64 8.27
C SER A 26 -3.79 19.45 9.36
N TRP A 27 -3.31 18.23 9.52
CA TRP A 27 -2.32 17.93 10.57
C TRP A 27 -1.06 18.78 10.38
N MET A 28 -0.51 19.28 11.48
CA MET A 28 0.62 20.23 11.54
C MET A 28 1.93 19.73 10.88
N SER A 29 1.98 18.47 10.45
CA SER A 29 3.12 17.86 9.74
C SER A 29 2.65 17.12 8.47
N THR A 30 1.79 17.77 7.68
CA THR A 30 1.19 17.20 6.46
C THR A 30 2.24 16.61 5.52
N GLU A 31 3.39 17.27 5.30
CA GLU A 31 4.48 16.79 4.43
C GLU A 31 5.03 15.42 4.86
N LYS A 32 5.29 15.23 6.16
CA LYS A 32 5.83 13.97 6.69
C LYS A 32 4.82 12.84 6.53
N VAL A 33 3.55 13.15 6.76
CA VAL A 33 2.49 12.16 6.68
C VAL A 33 2.15 11.82 5.23
N LEU A 34 2.23 12.77 4.31
CA LEU A 34 2.16 12.54 2.86
C LEU A 34 3.27 11.62 2.37
N THR A 35 4.51 11.82 2.86
CA THR A 35 5.64 10.95 2.51
C THR A 35 5.41 9.51 3.00
N ILE A 36 4.87 9.35 4.21
CA ILE A 36 4.48 8.03 4.75
C ILE A 36 3.36 7.41 3.90
N GLY A 37 2.38 8.23 3.48
CA GLY A 37 1.32 7.81 2.55
C GLY A 37 1.85 7.33 1.21
N PHE A 38 2.83 8.04 0.65
CA PHE A 38 3.48 7.66 -0.61
C PHE A 38 4.19 6.30 -0.48
N ILE A 39 4.90 6.06 0.61
CA ILE A 39 5.49 4.75 0.91
C ILE A 39 4.39 3.68 0.98
N GLY A 40 3.27 4.00 1.64
CA GLY A 40 2.07 3.16 1.69
C GLY A 40 1.54 2.79 0.30
N TYR A 41 1.40 3.77 -0.59
CA TYR A 41 0.97 3.54 -1.97
C TYR A 41 1.94 2.64 -2.74
N VAL A 42 3.25 2.87 -2.65
CA VAL A 42 4.25 2.02 -3.31
C VAL A 42 4.17 0.58 -2.80
N MET A 43 4.04 0.37 -1.49
CA MET A 43 3.86 -0.94 -0.87
C MET A 43 2.55 -1.62 -1.31
N GLY A 44 1.45 -0.87 -1.38
CA GLY A 44 0.16 -1.37 -1.85
C GLY A 44 0.20 -1.82 -3.31
N ILE A 45 0.76 -0.99 -4.20
CA ILE A 45 0.89 -1.31 -5.63
C ILE A 45 1.78 -2.53 -5.86
N THR A 46 2.91 -2.64 -5.17
CA THR A 46 3.79 -3.82 -5.29
C THR A 46 3.12 -5.10 -4.80
N ALA A 47 2.35 -5.04 -3.70
CA ALA A 47 1.58 -6.18 -3.23
C ALA A 47 0.52 -6.61 -4.25
N VAL A 48 -0.25 -5.66 -4.81
CA VAL A 48 -1.25 -5.94 -5.85
C VAL A 48 -0.61 -6.54 -7.09
N ALA A 49 0.52 -5.97 -7.55
CA ALA A 49 1.27 -6.50 -8.69
C ALA A 49 1.71 -7.95 -8.47
N TYR A 50 2.22 -8.27 -7.27
CA TYR A 50 2.59 -9.66 -6.92
C TYR A 50 1.39 -10.62 -6.96
N PHE A 51 0.23 -10.20 -6.44
CA PHE A 51 -0.99 -11.02 -6.48
C PHE A 51 -1.47 -11.24 -7.91
N LEU A 52 -1.47 -10.20 -8.74
CA LEU A 52 -1.83 -10.28 -10.16
C LEU A 52 -0.89 -11.23 -10.92
N LEU A 53 0.42 -11.09 -10.74
CA LEU A 53 1.42 -11.99 -11.33
C LEU A 53 1.19 -13.44 -10.92
N THR A 54 0.91 -13.67 -9.64
CA THR A 54 0.64 -15.01 -9.10
C THR A 54 -0.65 -15.60 -9.70
N LEU A 55 -1.65 -14.76 -9.96
CA LEU A 55 -2.93 -15.17 -10.55
C LEU A 55 -2.77 -15.53 -12.02
N ILE A 56 -2.04 -14.72 -12.78
CA ILE A 56 -1.68 -15.00 -14.18
C ILE A 56 -0.91 -16.33 -14.26
N TYR A 57 0.09 -16.52 -13.40
CA TYR A 57 0.88 -17.75 -13.39
C TYR A 57 0.03 -19.00 -13.09
N LYS A 58 -0.97 -18.88 -12.22
CA LYS A 58 -1.93 -19.96 -11.93
C LYS A 58 -2.89 -20.25 -13.07
N TRP A 59 -3.29 -19.23 -13.83
CA TRP A 59 -4.23 -19.38 -14.96
C TRP A 59 -3.53 -19.80 -16.26
N SER A 60 -2.22 -19.60 -16.35
CA SER A 60 -1.40 -20.05 -17.47
C SER A 60 -1.02 -21.54 -17.39
N GLN A 61 -1.36 -22.23 -16.30
CA GLN A 61 -1.22 -23.68 -16.14
C GLN A 61 -2.59 -24.35 -16.26
#